data_AF-X0YGV5-F1
#
_entry.id   AF-X0YGV5-F1
#
_cell.length_a   1.000
_cell.length_b   1.000
_cell.length_c   1.000
_cell.angle_alpha   90.00
_cell.angle_beta   90.00
_cell.angle_gamma   90.00
#
_symmetry.space_group_name_H-M   'P 1'
#
loop_
_entity.id
_entity.type
_entity.pdbx_description
1 polymer ?
#
loop_
_entity_poly.entity_id
_entity_poly.type
_entity_poly.pdbx_seq_one_letter_code
_entity_poly.pdbx_strand_id
1 'polypeptide(L)'
;MVLHNISTKIIAYIVVFVDQNKPVWFGKTSDISDNFIFHMIRAFHVAGRCVSCGACSSVCPMGIDLNFITRKLEKIVKERFDYESGISLETPPPMGAYKFDDKQEFMMEE
;
A
#
# COMPACT_ATOMS: atom_id res chain seq x y z
N MET A 1 13.39 36.62 -13.28
CA MET A 1 12.35 36.70 -12.23
C MET A 1 11.32 35.57 -12.22
N VAL A 2 11.23 34.69 -13.25
CA VAL A 2 10.24 33.58 -13.27
C VAL A 2 10.72 32.33 -12.53
N LEU A 3 12.03 32.04 -12.49
CA LEU A 3 12.60 30.84 -11.86
C LEU A 3 12.52 30.83 -10.32
N HIS A 4 12.59 32.02 -9.67
CA HIS A 4 12.49 32.14 -8.21
C HIS A 4 11.07 31.82 -7.67
N ASN A 5 10.04 31.88 -8.53
CA ASN A 5 8.64 31.72 -8.16
C ASN A 5 8.15 30.25 -8.33
N ILE A 6 8.85 29.46 -9.15
CA ILE A 6 8.54 28.03 -9.33
C ILE A 6 9.10 27.22 -8.15
N SER A 7 10.32 27.53 -7.70
CA SER A 7 10.95 26.83 -6.58
C SER A 7 10.20 27.06 -5.26
N THR A 8 9.73 28.29 -4.99
CA THR A 8 8.92 28.59 -3.80
C THR A 8 7.52 27.98 -3.86
N LYS A 9 6.89 27.93 -5.04
CA LYS A 9 5.59 27.27 -5.21
C LYS A 9 5.68 25.74 -5.07
N ILE A 10 6.75 25.12 -5.55
CA ILE A 10 7.00 23.67 -5.38
C ILE A 10 7.26 23.35 -3.91
N ILE A 11 8.10 24.14 -3.22
CA ILE A 11 8.35 23.96 -1.77
C ILE A 11 7.06 24.16 -0.98
N ALA A 12 6.27 25.19 -1.30
CA ALA A 12 4.97 25.41 -0.65
C ALA A 12 3.97 24.27 -0.91
N TYR A 13 3.95 23.70 -2.12
CA TYR A 13 3.11 22.55 -2.45
C TYR A 13 3.53 21.29 -1.68
N ILE A 14 4.84 21.03 -1.57
CA ILE A 14 5.38 19.91 -0.83
C ILE A 14 5.06 20.05 0.67
N VAL A 15 5.23 21.25 1.24
CA VAL A 15 4.91 21.53 2.64
C VAL A 15 3.42 21.34 2.90
N VAL A 16 2.53 21.85 2.04
CA VAL A 16 1.07 21.67 2.21
C VAL A 16 0.66 20.20 2.07
N PHE A 17 1.22 19.45 1.10
CA PHE A 17 0.90 18.03 0.93
C PHE A 17 1.32 17.18 2.14
N VAL A 18 2.48 17.48 2.73
CA VAL A 18 2.96 16.81 3.96
C VAL A 18 2.15 17.25 5.20
N ASP A 19 1.53 18.43 5.17
CA ASP A 19 0.81 18.99 6.31
C ASP A 19 -0.70 18.68 6.35
N GLN A 20 -1.29 18.25 5.23
CA GLN A 20 -2.67 17.73 5.17
C GLN A 20 -2.77 16.28 5.69
N ASN A 21 -2.33 16.02 6.92
CA ASN A 21 -2.40 14.70 7.58
C ASN A 21 -3.55 14.65 8.60
N LYS A 22 -4.73 15.20 8.29
CA LYS A 22 -5.91 15.10 9.17
C LYS A 22 -6.92 14.11 8.59
N PRO A 23 -7.31 13.06 9.34
CA PRO A 23 -6.80 12.66 10.66
C PRO A 23 -5.37 12.08 10.59
N VAL A 24 -4.59 12.25 11.67
CA VAL A 24 -3.20 11.79 11.77
C VAL A 24 -3.22 10.28 12.07
N TRP A 25 -3.04 9.45 11.05
CA TRP A 25 -3.03 7.99 11.20
C TRP A 25 -1.67 7.44 11.66
N PHE A 26 -0.58 8.17 11.43
CA PHE A 26 0.79 7.81 11.80
C PHE A 26 1.62 9.09 12.03
N GLY A 27 2.65 9.00 12.87
CA GLY A 27 3.52 10.14 13.14
C GLY A 27 4.32 10.54 11.90
N LYS A 28 4.79 11.79 11.88
CA LYS A 28 5.61 12.35 10.79
C LYS A 28 7.11 12.16 11.05
N THR A 29 7.46 11.32 12.02
CA THR A 29 8.85 11.15 12.45
C THR A 29 9.50 9.99 11.68
N SER A 30 10.82 9.87 11.81
CA SER A 30 11.57 8.73 11.32
C SER A 30 11.64 7.60 12.35
N ASP A 31 10.75 7.60 13.36
CA ASP A 31 10.73 6.56 14.38
C ASP A 31 10.40 5.20 13.75
N ILE A 32 10.95 4.15 14.35
CA ILE A 32 10.80 2.78 13.84
C ILE A 32 9.33 2.37 13.79
N SER A 33 8.53 2.79 14.77
CA SER A 33 7.09 2.53 14.83
C SER A 33 6.35 3.12 13.64
N ASP A 34 6.63 4.38 13.30
CA ASP A 34 5.96 5.09 12.21
C ASP A 34 6.33 4.50 10.84
N ASN A 35 7.63 4.21 10.64
CA ASN A 35 8.10 3.54 9.43
C ASN A 35 7.48 2.16 9.27
N PHE A 36 7.40 1.38 10.35
CA PHE A 36 6.82 0.04 10.33
C PHE A 36 5.33 0.08 9.98
N ILE A 37 4.56 0.97 10.61
CA ILE A 37 3.14 1.15 10.32
C ILE A 37 2.93 1.58 8.86
N PHE A 38 3.72 2.53 8.37
CA PHE A 38 3.65 2.96 6.97
C PHE A 38 3.85 1.79 6.00
N HIS A 39 4.90 0.99 6.20
CA HIS A 39 5.17 -0.15 5.34
C HIS A 39 4.09 -1.24 5.42
N MET A 40 3.56 -1.51 6.61
CA MET A 40 2.47 -2.48 6.80
C MET A 40 1.19 -2.03 6.09
N ILE A 41 0.79 -0.77 6.28
CA ILE A 41 -0.37 -0.18 5.63
C ILE A 41 -0.19 -0.20 4.12
N ARG A 42 1.00 0.15 3.61
CA ARG A 42 1.29 0.11 2.18
C ARG A 42 1.19 -1.30 1.62
N ALA A 43 1.71 -2.29 2.34
CA ALA A 43 1.60 -3.69 1.96
C ALA A 43 0.14 -4.13 1.88
N PHE A 44 -0.67 -3.76 2.87
CA PHE A 44 -2.11 -4.07 2.90
C PHE A 44 -2.91 -3.40 1.78
N HIS A 45 -2.66 -2.12 1.48
CA HIS A 45 -3.32 -1.41 0.37
C HIS A 45 -3.09 -2.09 -0.99
N VAL A 46 -1.91 -2.69 -1.17
CA VAL A 46 -1.50 -3.33 -2.42
C VAL A 46 -1.89 -4.81 -2.46
N ALA A 47 -2.29 -5.41 -1.34
CA ALA A 47 -2.80 -6.78 -1.29
C ALA A 47 -4.05 -6.92 -2.20
N GLY A 48 -3.99 -7.86 -3.15
CA GLY A 48 -5.04 -8.04 -4.16
C GLY A 48 -5.10 -6.95 -5.24
N ARG A 49 -4.08 -6.08 -5.33
CA ARG A 49 -3.92 -5.08 -6.40
C ARG A 49 -2.56 -5.16 -7.10
N CYS A 50 -1.58 -5.80 -6.49
CA CYS A 50 -0.27 -6.05 -7.10
C CYS A 50 -0.43 -6.97 -8.32
N VAL A 51 0.18 -6.56 -9.45
CA VAL A 51 0.26 -7.32 -10.70
C VAL A 51 1.70 -7.82 -10.96
N SER A 52 2.51 -7.94 -9.91
CA SER A 52 3.90 -8.40 -10.00
C SER A 52 4.81 -7.66 -11.01
N CYS A 53 4.61 -6.35 -11.21
CA CYS A 53 5.38 -5.56 -12.19
C CYS A 53 6.83 -5.23 -11.78
N GLY A 54 7.24 -5.48 -10.52
CA GLY A 54 8.60 -5.25 -10.03
C GLY A 54 8.99 -3.77 -9.83
N ALA A 55 8.08 -2.83 -10.08
CA ALA A 55 8.36 -1.40 -9.95
C ALA A 55 8.85 -1.03 -8.53
N CYS A 56 8.23 -1.60 -7.49
CA CYS A 56 8.59 -1.34 -6.10
C CYS A 56 10.06 -1.66 -5.78
N SER A 57 10.60 -2.76 -6.30
CA SER A 57 12.01 -3.14 -6.09
C SER A 57 12.96 -2.29 -6.94
N SER A 58 12.57 -1.98 -8.18
CA SER A 58 13.41 -1.20 -9.10
C SER A 58 13.68 0.24 -8.64
N VAL A 59 12.73 0.82 -7.89
CA VAL A 59 12.82 2.22 -7.43
C VAL A 59 13.34 2.36 -6.00
N CYS A 60 13.56 1.27 -5.28
CA CYS A 60 13.95 1.34 -3.88
C CYS A 60 15.36 1.93 -3.74
N PRO A 61 15.53 3.11 -3.10
CA PRO A 61 16.84 3.75 -2.98
C PRO A 61 17.79 2.96 -2.07
N MET A 62 17.24 2.08 -1.22
CA MET A 62 18.00 1.23 -0.31
C MET A 62 18.34 -0.15 -0.90
N GLY A 63 17.93 -0.43 -2.15
CA GLY A 63 18.18 -1.72 -2.80
C GLY A 63 17.42 -2.90 -2.19
N ILE A 64 16.35 -2.64 -1.44
CA ILE A 64 15.51 -3.69 -0.83
C ILE A 64 14.57 -4.24 -1.89
N ASP A 65 14.56 -5.57 -2.04
CA ASP A 65 13.60 -6.24 -2.91
C ASP A 65 12.22 -6.35 -2.24
N LEU A 66 11.38 -5.33 -2.46
CA LEU A 66 10.02 -5.28 -1.94
C LEU A 66 9.09 -6.31 -2.59
N ASN A 67 9.49 -6.93 -3.70
CA ASN A 67 8.68 -7.91 -4.41
C ASN A 67 8.46 -9.19 -3.59
N PHE A 68 9.38 -9.52 -2.67
CA PHE A 68 9.20 -10.64 -1.76
C PHE A 68 7.92 -10.52 -0.93
N ILE A 69 7.64 -9.32 -0.41
CA ILE A 69 6.47 -9.06 0.42
C ILE A 69 5.21 -9.09 -0.44
N THR A 70 5.22 -8.40 -1.59
CA THR A 70 4.02 -8.33 -2.45
C THR A 70 3.66 -9.68 -3.04
N ARG A 71 4.63 -10.50 -3.46
CA ARG A 71 4.35 -11.87 -3.94
C ARG A 71 3.83 -12.79 -2.85
N LYS A 72 4.30 -12.64 -1.62
CA LYS A 72 3.74 -13.38 -0.48
C LYS A 72 2.27 -13.01 -0.26
N LEU A 73 1.93 -11.73 -0.37
CA LEU A 73 0.54 -11.26 -0.27
C LEU A 73 -0.31 -11.73 -1.44
N GLU A 74 0.18 -11.70 -2.68
CA GLU A 74 -0.51 -12.27 -3.85
C GLU A 74 -0.85 -13.74 -3.61
N LYS A 75 0.11 -14.53 -3.11
CA LYS A 75 -0.12 -15.93 -2.75
C LYS A 75 -1.21 -16.10 -1.69
N ILE A 76 -1.16 -15.32 -0.60
CA ILE A 76 -2.18 -15.37 0.46
C ILE A 76 -3.56 -15.02 -0.09
N VAL A 77 -3.65 -14.00 -0.94
CA VAL A 77 -4.90 -13.56 -1.56
C VAL A 77 -5.47 -14.64 -2.48
N LYS A 78 -4.62 -15.28 -3.28
CA LYS A 78 -5.03 -16.40 -4.14
C LYS A 78 -5.51 -17.59 -3.32
N GLU A 79 -4.80 -17.96 -2.26
CA GLU A 79 -5.16 -19.10 -1.40
C GLU A 79 -6.44 -18.87 -0.60
N ARG A 80 -6.70 -17.63 -0.15
CA ARG A 80 -7.85 -17.32 0.71
C ARG A 80 -9.10 -16.91 -0.05
N PHE A 81 -8.96 -16.23 -1.18
CA PHE A 81 -10.08 -15.62 -1.90
C PHE A 81 -10.21 -16.06 -3.36
N ASP A 82 -9.35 -16.99 -3.82
CA ASP A 82 -9.22 -17.42 -5.21
C ASP A 82 -9.10 -16.25 -6.21
N TYR A 83 -8.45 -15.18 -5.78
CA TYR A 83 -8.36 -13.94 -6.54
C TYR A 83 -6.95 -13.72 -7.09
N GLU A 84 -6.88 -13.23 -8.33
CA GLU A 84 -5.64 -12.84 -8.99
C GLU A 84 -5.80 -11.46 -9.62
N SER A 85 -4.91 -10.53 -9.27
CA SER A 85 -5.00 -9.14 -9.72
C SER A 85 -4.72 -9.04 -11.21
N GLY A 86 -5.48 -8.20 -11.92
CA GLY A 86 -5.23 -7.89 -13.33
C GLY A 86 -5.78 -8.92 -14.34
N ILE A 87 -6.43 -9.99 -13.89
CA ILE A 87 -7.07 -10.98 -14.77
C ILE A 87 -8.46 -10.53 -15.25
N SER A 88 -9.26 -9.93 -14.37
CA SER A 88 -10.62 -9.46 -14.68
C SER A 88 -10.81 -8.04 -14.20
N LEU A 89 -11.49 -7.22 -15.02
CA LEU A 89 -11.88 -5.86 -14.66
C LEU A 89 -13.21 -5.82 -13.89
N GLU A 90 -14.03 -6.87 -14.00
CA GLU A 90 -15.34 -6.93 -13.35
C GLU A 90 -15.25 -7.47 -11.93
N THR A 91 -14.26 -8.32 -11.65
CA THR A 91 -14.10 -8.93 -10.34
C THR A 91 -13.47 -7.92 -9.37
N PRO A 92 -14.18 -7.47 -8.33
CA PRO A 92 -13.62 -6.53 -7.37
C PRO A 92 -12.53 -7.20 -6.51
N PRO A 93 -11.51 -6.45 -6.05
CA PRO A 93 -10.50 -6.97 -5.14
C PRO A 93 -11.11 -7.44 -3.80
N PRO A 94 -10.54 -8.47 -3.15
CA PRO A 94 -11.09 -9.04 -1.91
C PRO A 94 -11.20 -8.05 -0.74
N MET A 95 -10.38 -7.01 -0.70
CA MET A 95 -10.44 -5.98 0.35
C MET A 95 -11.51 -4.91 0.09
N GLY A 96 -12.23 -4.99 -1.02
CA GLY A 96 -13.32 -4.08 -1.38
C GLY A 96 -14.65 -4.79 -1.64
N ALA A 97 -14.71 -6.10 -1.42
CA ALA A 97 -15.90 -6.92 -1.63
C ALA A 97 -16.06 -7.95 -0.51
N TYR A 98 -17.30 -8.30 -0.21
CA TYR A 98 -17.62 -9.31 0.79
C TYR A 98 -18.36 -10.47 0.12
N LYS A 99 -17.97 -11.71 0.43
CA LYS A 99 -18.72 -12.92 0.06
C LYS A 99 -19.10 -13.69 1.31
N PHE A 100 -20.32 -14.22 1.32
CA PHE A 100 -20.82 -15.01 2.46
C PHE A 100 -20.00 -16.29 2.70
N ASP A 101 -19.43 -16.86 1.64
CA ASP A 101 -18.65 -18.11 1.66
C ASP A 101 -17.15 -17.89 1.97
N ASP A 102 -16.73 -16.65 2.25
CA ASP A 102 -15.33 -16.37 2.63
C ASP A 102 -14.99 -17.02 3.97
N LYS A 103 -13.82 -17.64 4.09
CA LYS A 103 -13.39 -18.35 5.30
C LYS A 103 -13.30 -17.42 6.51
N GLN A 104 -14.15 -17.65 7.51
CA GLN A 104 -14.23 -16.86 8.74
C GLN A 104 -13.44 -17.50 9.90
N GLU A 105 -12.19 -17.89 9.65
CA GLU A 105 -11.32 -18.60 10.63
C GLU A 105 -11.14 -17.83 11.95
N PHE A 106 -11.35 -16.51 11.96
CA PHE A 106 -11.20 -15.67 13.14
C PHE A 106 -12.47 -15.58 14.02
N MET A 107 -13.62 -16.07 13.56
CA MET A 107 -14.89 -16.00 14.31
C MET A 107 -15.18 -17.24 15.14
N MET A 108 -14.33 -18.26 15.08
CA MET A 108 -14.49 -19.49 15.87
C MET A 108 -13.31 -19.59 16.85
N GLU A 109 -13.52 -19.06 18.05
CA GLU A 109 -12.78 -19.47 19.25
C GLU A 109 -13.62 -20.53 19.98
N GLU A 110 -13.21 -21.79 19.91
CA GLU A 110 -13.43 -22.82 20.93
C GLU A 110 -12.07 -23.43 21.29
#